data_AF-A0A661VM42-F1
#
_entry.id   AF-A0A661VM42-F1
#
_cell.length_a   1.000
_cell.length_b   1.000
_cell.length_c   1.000
_cell.angle_alpha   90.00
_cell.angle_beta   90.00
_cell.angle_gamma   90.00
#
_symmetry.space_group_name_H-M   'P 1'
#
loop_
_entity.id
_entity.type
_entity.pdbx_description
1 polymer ?
#
loop_
_entity_poly.entity_id
_entity_poly.type
_entity_poly.pdbx_seq_one_letter_code
_entity_poly.pdbx_strand_id
1 'polypeptide(L)'
;MAIVLSLNVVYQGLDFLRTDPLPYLAGRESRDEFLTRNLGRHYTMMRYVNENLPSEAKVLFLWEPRSYYCQRQVQPDPVLETWKHLLYKYGSVGAIAQHLADEGYTHILLHQKGLEFMIRTKLDPITDEDVHLWENLASDYLTVVHREDEGYVLYALDRGSGR
;
A
#
# COMPACT_ATOMS: atom_id res chain seq x y z
N MET A 1 24.55 -29.86 -7.15
CA MET A 1 23.72 -29.25 -8.21
C MET A 1 22.40 -29.98 -8.45
N ALA A 2 22.37 -31.31 -8.67
CA ALA A 2 21.13 -32.03 -8.98
C ALA A 2 20.01 -31.83 -7.93
N ILE A 3 20.33 -31.90 -6.63
CA ILE A 3 19.35 -31.69 -5.54
C ILE A 3 18.73 -30.29 -5.60
N VAL A 4 19.53 -29.25 -5.84
CA VAL A 4 19.06 -27.85 -5.93
C VAL A 4 18.09 -27.70 -7.10
N LEU A 5 18.43 -28.28 -8.25
CA LEU A 5 17.56 -28.25 -9.43
C LEU A 5 16.25 -29.00 -9.17
N SER A 6 16.30 -30.19 -8.53
CA SER A 6 15.09 -30.94 -8.19
C SER A 6 14.19 -30.17 -7.23
N LEU A 7 14.74 -29.58 -6.17
CA LEU A 7 13.96 -28.75 -5.24
C LEU A 7 13.36 -27.53 -5.94
N ASN A 8 14.09 -26.92 -6.86
CA ASN A 8 13.61 -25.78 -7.63
C ASN A 8 12.45 -26.17 -8.56
N VAL A 9 12.53 -27.31 -9.25
CA VAL A 9 11.43 -27.83 -10.08
C VAL A 9 10.20 -28.13 -9.23
N VAL A 10 10.37 -28.75 -8.06
CA VAL A 10 9.25 -29.01 -7.14
C VAL A 10 8.62 -27.70 -6.67
N TYR A 11 9.44 -26.72 -6.29
CA TYR A 11 8.97 -25.40 -5.87
C TYR A 11 8.17 -24.71 -6.98
N GLN A 12 8.71 -24.66 -8.21
CA GLN A 12 8.00 -24.08 -9.35
C GLN A 12 6.72 -24.82 -9.69
N GLY A 13 6.71 -26.16 -9.60
CA GLY A 13 5.51 -26.96 -9.82
C GLY A 13 4.42 -26.66 -8.78
N LEU A 14 4.80 -26.54 -7.51
CA LEU A 14 3.86 -26.15 -6.45
C LEU A 14 3.34 -24.72 -6.63
N ASP A 15 4.20 -23.79 -7.04
CA ASP A 15 3.82 -22.40 -7.29
C ASP A 15 2.87 -22.27 -8.49
N PHE A 16 3.12 -23.02 -9.56
CA PHE A 16 2.21 -23.12 -10.71
C PHE A 16 0.84 -23.65 -10.30
N LEU A 17 0.80 -24.72 -9.48
CA LEU A 17 -0.46 -25.27 -8.97
C LEU A 17 -1.20 -24.29 -8.05
N ARG A 18 -0.48 -23.49 -7.25
CA ARG A 18 -1.07 -22.46 -6.38
C ARG A 18 -1.62 -21.27 -7.16
N THR A 19 -0.89 -20.83 -8.18
CA THR A 19 -1.30 -19.72 -9.05
C THR A 19 -2.48 -20.12 -9.93
N ASP A 20 -2.61 -21.41 -10.25
CA ASP A 20 -3.65 -22.00 -11.10
C ASP A 20 -3.92 -21.15 -12.37
N PRO A 21 -2.95 -21.08 -13.31
CA PRO A 21 -3.08 -20.21 -14.47
C PRO A 21 -3.91 -20.84 -15.60
N LEU A 22 -4.30 -22.11 -15.50
CA LEU A 22 -4.98 -22.82 -16.59
C LEU A 22 -6.33 -22.21 -16.99
N PRO A 23 -7.20 -21.75 -16.06
CA PRO A 23 -8.43 -21.06 -16.44
C PRO A 23 -8.18 -19.81 -17.27
N TYR A 24 -7.21 -18.98 -16.87
CA TYR A 24 -6.81 -17.77 -17.62
C TYR A 24 -6.22 -18.11 -18.99
N LEU A 25 -5.26 -19.04 -19.05
CA LEU A 25 -4.61 -19.44 -20.31
C LEU A 25 -5.60 -20.09 -21.31
N ALA A 26 -6.63 -20.76 -20.80
CA ALA A 26 -7.69 -21.33 -21.63
C ALA A 26 -8.81 -20.33 -21.98
N GLY A 27 -8.67 -19.05 -21.58
CA GLY A 27 -9.66 -18.00 -21.83
C GLY A 27 -10.96 -18.15 -21.03
N ARG A 28 -10.97 -18.96 -19.98
CA ARG A 28 -12.12 -19.18 -19.08
C ARG A 28 -12.17 -18.25 -17.88
N GLU A 29 -11.06 -17.55 -17.61
CA GLU A 29 -10.93 -16.54 -16.57
C GLU A 29 -10.38 -15.27 -17.23
N SER A 30 -11.00 -14.13 -16.96
CA SER A 30 -10.51 -12.82 -17.42
C SER A 30 -9.23 -12.43 -16.69
N ARG A 31 -8.49 -11.47 -17.24
CA ARG A 31 -7.29 -10.93 -16.59
C ARG A 31 -7.60 -10.37 -15.19
N ASP A 32 -8.72 -9.67 -15.06
CA ASP A 32 -9.11 -9.03 -13.81
C ASP A 32 -9.47 -10.07 -12.75
N GLU A 33 -10.20 -11.13 -13.11
CA GLU A 33 -10.50 -12.25 -12.21
C GLU A 33 -9.21 -12.95 -11.77
N PHE A 34 -8.32 -13.27 -12.71
CA PHE A 34 -7.03 -13.91 -12.43
C PHE A 34 -6.18 -13.08 -11.46
N LEU A 35 -6.05 -11.77 -11.71
CA LEU A 35 -5.26 -10.88 -10.85
C LEU A 35 -5.93 -10.65 -9.49
N THR A 36 -7.26 -10.55 -9.43
CA THR A 36 -7.99 -10.43 -8.17
C THR A 36 -7.79 -11.67 -7.31
N ARG A 37 -7.84 -12.88 -7.90
CA ARG A 37 -7.60 -14.13 -7.20
C ARG A 37 -6.18 -14.27 -6.67
N ASN A 38 -5.17 -13.88 -7.47
CA ASN A 38 -3.76 -14.10 -7.14
C ASN A 38 -3.13 -12.97 -6.31
N LEU A 39 -3.58 -11.73 -6.49
CA LEU A 39 -3.03 -10.54 -5.79
C LEU A 39 -3.97 -10.02 -4.71
N GLY A 40 -5.22 -10.47 -4.70
CA GLY A 40 -6.21 -10.13 -3.69
C GLY A 40 -6.48 -8.64 -3.59
N ARG A 41 -6.60 -8.18 -2.35
CA ARG A 41 -6.92 -6.80 -1.95
C ARG A 41 -6.00 -5.75 -2.56
N HIS A 42 -4.73 -6.11 -2.81
CA HIS A 42 -3.81 -5.18 -3.46
C HIS A 42 -4.34 -4.76 -4.84
N TYR A 43 -4.76 -5.73 -5.64
CA TYR A 43 -5.22 -5.44 -7.00
C TYR A 43 -6.59 -4.77 -7.02
N THR A 44 -7.51 -5.15 -6.14
CA THR A 44 -8.83 -4.50 -6.03
C THR A 44 -8.68 -3.04 -5.59
N MET A 45 -7.78 -2.74 -4.64
CA MET A 45 -7.51 -1.37 -4.23
C MET A 45 -6.83 -0.55 -5.35
N MET A 46 -5.88 -1.13 -6.11
CA MET A 46 -5.29 -0.44 -7.27
C MET A 46 -6.35 -0.11 -8.33
N ARG A 47 -7.29 -1.04 -8.58
CA ARG A 47 -8.43 -0.79 -9.45
C ARG A 47 -9.32 0.34 -8.94
N TYR A 48 -9.67 0.31 -7.66
CA TYR A 48 -10.47 1.37 -7.04
C TYR A 48 -9.82 2.73 -7.22
N VAL A 49 -8.51 2.84 -6.93
CA VAL A 49 -7.73 4.07 -7.13
C VAL A 49 -7.79 4.54 -8.59
N ASN A 50 -7.60 3.62 -9.54
CA ASN A 50 -7.61 3.94 -10.97
C ASN A 50 -8.98 4.35 -11.50
N GLU A 51 -10.06 3.83 -10.93
CA GLU A 51 -11.44 4.09 -11.36
C GLU A 51 -12.03 5.34 -10.69
N ASN A 52 -11.60 5.67 -9.47
CA ASN A 52 -12.29 6.68 -8.63
C ASN A 52 -11.48 7.95 -8.37
N LEU A 53 -10.14 7.94 -8.52
CA LEU A 53 -9.33 9.15 -8.30
C LEU A 53 -9.13 9.94 -9.60
N PRO A 54 -8.99 11.27 -9.57
CA PRO A 54 -8.63 12.05 -10.77
C PRO A 54 -7.24 11.65 -11.28
N SER A 55 -6.97 11.84 -12.58
CA SER A 55 -5.67 11.52 -13.22
C SER A 55 -4.49 12.20 -12.54
N GLU A 56 -4.71 13.43 -12.05
CA GLU A 56 -3.70 14.27 -11.39
C GLU A 56 -3.45 13.87 -9.92
N ALA A 57 -4.14 12.85 -9.41
CA ALA A 57 -3.93 12.40 -8.03
C ALA A 57 -2.49 11.90 -7.85
N LYS A 58 -1.82 12.42 -6.82
CA LYS A 58 -0.56 11.92 -6.31
C LYS A 58 -0.81 11.20 -4.98
N VAL A 59 -0.41 9.93 -4.90
CA VAL A 59 -0.72 9.04 -3.77
C VAL A 59 0.58 8.61 -3.07
N LEU A 60 0.65 8.81 -1.76
CA LEU A 60 1.70 8.24 -0.93
C LEU A 60 1.25 6.88 -0.40
N PHE A 61 2.05 5.84 -0.56
CA PHE A 61 1.78 4.56 0.07
C PHE A 61 2.54 4.48 1.39
N LEU A 62 1.91 3.88 2.41
CA LEU A 62 2.53 3.58 3.68
C LEU A 62 2.39 2.07 3.97
N TRP A 63 3.52 1.43 4.28
CA TRP A 63 3.65 -0.01 4.47
C TRP A 63 3.22 -0.87 3.26
N GLU A 64 3.32 -0.29 2.06
CA GLU A 64 3.09 -0.97 0.79
C GLU A 64 4.19 -0.62 -0.23
N PRO A 65 5.08 -1.58 -0.56
CA PRO A 65 6.14 -1.35 -1.53
C PRO A 65 5.67 -1.53 -2.98
N ARG A 66 4.54 -2.21 -3.22
CA ARG A 66 4.07 -2.54 -4.56
C ARG A 66 3.24 -1.39 -5.12
N SER A 67 3.75 -0.73 -6.15
CA SER A 67 3.03 0.31 -6.91
C SER A 67 2.53 -0.17 -8.28
N TYR A 68 2.91 -1.37 -8.71
CA TYR A 68 2.48 -1.91 -9.99
C TYR A 68 0.97 -2.06 -10.05
N TYR A 69 0.37 -1.79 -11.22
CA TYR A 69 -1.08 -1.62 -11.46
C TYR A 69 -1.68 -0.27 -11.03
N CYS A 70 -0.99 0.58 -10.26
CA CYS A 70 -1.45 1.95 -10.04
C CYS A 70 -1.23 2.80 -11.31
N GLN A 71 -2.25 3.52 -11.75
CA GLN A 71 -2.24 4.42 -12.91
C GLN A 71 -2.31 5.89 -12.48
N ARG A 72 -1.87 6.18 -11.26
CA ARG A 72 -1.74 7.52 -10.70
C ARG A 72 -0.27 7.78 -10.36
N GLN A 73 0.09 9.05 -10.17
CA GLN A 73 1.41 9.35 -9.65
C GLN A 73 1.49 8.75 -8.23
N VAL A 74 2.50 7.92 -7.99
CA VAL A 74 2.60 7.17 -6.73
C VAL A 74 4.02 7.20 -6.19
N GLN A 75 4.13 7.46 -4.90
CA GLN A 75 5.33 7.21 -4.12
C GLN A 75 5.10 5.95 -3.29
N PRO A 76 5.70 4.79 -3.67
CA PRO A 76 5.62 3.58 -2.85
C PRO A 76 6.44 3.72 -1.56
N ASP A 77 6.27 2.78 -0.64
CA ASP A 77 7.08 2.63 0.57
C ASP A 77 8.03 1.42 0.43
N PRO A 78 9.14 1.55 -0.33
CA PRO A 78 9.94 0.41 -0.77
C PRO A 78 10.65 -0.34 0.37
N VAL A 79 10.90 0.34 1.49
CA VAL A 79 11.59 -0.21 2.66
C VAL A 79 10.74 -0.18 3.94
N LEU A 80 9.47 0.21 3.85
CA LEU A 80 8.50 0.26 4.96
C LEU A 80 8.82 1.28 6.08
N GLU A 81 9.68 2.26 5.79
CA GLU A 81 10.18 3.27 6.74
C GLU A 81 9.76 4.70 6.38
N THR A 82 8.90 4.87 5.38
CA THR A 82 8.50 6.21 4.92
C THR A 82 7.92 7.05 6.05
N TRP A 83 7.07 6.47 6.90
CA TRP A 83 6.49 7.17 8.05
C TRP A 83 7.56 7.64 9.04
N LYS A 84 8.47 6.76 9.43
CA LYS A 84 9.57 7.05 10.36
C LYS A 84 10.51 8.13 9.80
N HIS A 85 10.78 8.07 8.50
CA HIS A 85 11.58 9.08 7.82
C HIS A 85 10.91 10.47 7.84
N LEU A 86 9.60 10.54 7.61
CA LEU A 86 8.84 11.78 7.69
C LEU A 86 8.87 12.36 9.12
N LEU A 87 8.66 11.51 10.13
CA LEU A 87 8.76 11.91 11.54
C LEU A 87 10.13 12.49 11.87
N TYR A 88 11.21 11.79 11.50
CA TYR A 88 12.58 12.26 11.72
C TYR A 88 12.86 13.62 11.04
N LYS A 89 12.36 13.82 9.82
CA LYS A 89 12.67 15.00 9.02
C LYS A 89 11.87 16.25 9.41
N TYR A 90 10.61 16.09 9.81
CA TYR A 90 9.68 17.21 10.00
C TYR A 90 9.26 17.42 11.46
N GLY A 91 9.45 16.43 12.34
CA GLY A 91 9.31 16.56 13.79
C GLY A 91 7.89 16.77 14.32
N SER A 92 6.87 16.95 13.48
CA SER A 92 5.47 17.06 13.89
C SER A 92 4.50 16.67 12.78
N VAL A 93 3.31 16.18 13.16
CA VAL A 93 2.26 15.77 12.21
C VAL A 93 1.80 16.92 11.32
N GLY A 94 1.71 18.15 11.86
CA GLY A 94 1.33 19.33 11.08
C GLY A 94 2.38 19.71 10.04
N ALA A 95 3.67 19.64 10.39
CA ALA A 95 4.75 19.89 9.43
C ALA A 95 4.80 18.81 8.33
N ILE A 96 4.48 17.54 8.67
CA ILE A 96 4.36 16.46 7.68
C ILE A 96 3.18 16.73 6.76
N ALA A 97 1.99 17.03 7.29
CA ALA A 97 0.81 17.33 6.47
C ALA A 97 1.06 18.51 5.52
N GLN A 98 1.69 19.58 6.01
CA GLN A 98 2.08 20.73 5.19
C GLN A 98 3.07 20.32 4.10
N HIS A 99 4.11 19.56 4.43
CA HIS A 99 5.06 19.07 3.44
C HIS A 99 4.39 18.20 2.36
N LEU A 100 3.48 17.31 2.76
CA LEU A 100 2.74 16.48 1.82
C LEU A 100 1.88 17.34 0.88
N ALA A 101 1.22 18.36 1.42
CA ALA A 101 0.44 19.30 0.61
C ALA A 101 1.31 20.10 -0.36
N ASP A 102 2.45 20.63 0.09
CA ASP A 102 3.39 21.43 -0.71
C ASP A 102 4.01 20.60 -1.86
N GLU A 103 4.27 19.31 -1.62
CA GLU A 103 4.73 18.36 -2.63
C GLU A 103 3.61 17.87 -3.57
N GLY A 104 2.38 18.36 -3.39
CA GLY A 104 1.23 18.02 -4.21
C GLY A 104 0.65 16.64 -3.96
N TYR A 105 0.95 15.99 -2.83
CA TYR A 105 0.25 14.76 -2.45
C TYR A 105 -1.23 15.06 -2.20
N THR A 106 -2.08 14.18 -2.69
CA THR A 106 -3.54 14.31 -2.60
C THR A 106 -4.17 13.23 -1.74
N HIS A 107 -3.52 12.06 -1.69
CA HIS A 107 -4.05 10.89 -1.00
C HIS A 107 -2.92 10.12 -0.31
N ILE A 108 -3.30 9.40 0.75
CA ILE A 108 -2.44 8.42 1.42
C ILE A 108 -3.14 7.06 1.35
N LEU A 109 -2.43 6.03 0.88
CA LEU A 109 -2.88 4.65 0.92
C LEU A 109 -2.16 3.92 2.05
N LEU A 110 -2.90 3.55 3.09
CA LEU A 110 -2.41 2.75 4.19
C LEU A 110 -2.64 1.26 3.92
N HIS A 111 -1.58 0.45 3.97
CA HIS A 111 -1.72 -1.00 4.05
C HIS A 111 -1.71 -1.45 5.52
N GLN A 112 -2.90 -1.65 6.08
CA GLN A 112 -3.09 -1.88 7.52
C GLN A 112 -2.37 -3.15 8.00
N LYS A 113 -2.45 -4.25 7.23
CA LYS A 113 -1.73 -5.49 7.55
C LYS A 113 -0.21 -5.35 7.50
N GLY A 114 0.31 -4.42 6.69
CA GLY A 114 1.73 -4.08 6.65
C GLY A 114 2.18 -3.43 7.96
N LEU A 115 1.43 -2.43 8.44
CA LEU A 115 1.69 -1.78 9.73
C LEU A 115 1.60 -2.79 10.89
N GLU A 116 0.54 -3.60 10.95
CA GLU A 116 0.37 -4.65 11.97
C GLU A 116 1.52 -5.67 11.98
N PHE A 117 2.02 -6.02 10.79
CA PHE A 117 3.19 -6.89 10.66
C PHE A 117 4.44 -6.25 11.27
N MET A 118 4.70 -4.97 11.01
CA MET A 118 5.84 -4.25 11.57
C MET A 118 5.78 -4.19 13.10
N ILE A 119 4.62 -3.82 13.65
CA ILE A 119 4.38 -3.78 15.11
C ILE A 119 4.63 -5.16 15.74
N ARG A 120 4.10 -6.23 15.13
CA ARG A 120 4.24 -7.59 15.65
C ARG A 120 5.67 -8.11 15.60
N THR A 121 6.42 -7.79 14.55
CA THR A 121 7.75 -8.37 14.30
C THR A 121 8.91 -7.60 14.95
N LYS A 122 8.68 -6.35 15.37
CA LYS A 122 9.70 -5.47 16.00
C LYS A 122 10.96 -5.27 15.15
N LEU A 123 10.86 -5.42 13.83
CA LEU A 123 11.91 -5.06 12.88
C LEU A 123 11.92 -3.54 12.76
N ASP A 124 13.05 -2.89 13.10
CA ASP A 124 13.21 -1.42 13.21
C ASP A 124 12.03 -0.72 13.92
N PRO A 125 11.90 -0.88 15.24
CA PRO A 125 10.63 -0.80 15.93
C PRO A 125 9.94 0.55 15.68
N ILE A 126 8.78 0.48 15.02
CA ILE A 126 7.73 1.47 15.16
C ILE A 126 7.34 1.47 16.63
N THR A 127 7.52 2.62 17.27
CA THR A 127 7.18 2.80 18.68
C THR A 127 5.68 3.07 18.83
N ASP A 128 5.16 2.91 20.05
CA ASP A 128 3.78 3.29 20.33
C ASP A 128 3.55 4.77 20.02
N GLU A 129 4.56 5.63 20.27
CA GLU A 129 4.51 7.06 19.92
C GLU A 129 4.35 7.28 18.41
N ASP A 130 5.10 6.54 17.57
CA ASP A 130 4.97 6.64 16.11
C ASP A 130 3.56 6.27 15.63
N VAL A 131 2.91 5.29 16.28
CA VAL A 131 1.52 4.89 16.00
C VAL A 131 0.55 5.99 16.42
N HIS A 132 0.71 6.56 17.62
CA HIS A 132 -0.13 7.67 18.08
C HIS A 132 0.01 8.90 17.17
N LEU A 133 1.22 9.18 16.68
CA LEU A 133 1.45 10.26 15.72
C LEU A 133 0.78 9.98 14.37
N TRP A 134 0.74 8.72 13.92
CA TRP A 134 -0.02 8.34 12.73
C TRP A 134 -1.52 8.55 12.95
N GLU A 135 -2.06 8.16 14.09
CA GLU A 135 -3.47 8.36 14.46
C GLU A 135 -3.84 9.85 14.51
N ASN A 136 -2.96 10.70 15.06
CA ASN A 136 -3.14 12.15 15.06
C ASN A 136 -3.15 12.73 13.64
N LEU A 137 -2.21 12.32 12.78
CA LEU A 137 -2.22 12.74 11.37
C LEU A 137 -3.54 12.33 10.69
N ALA A 138 -3.96 11.08 10.90
CA ALA A 138 -5.16 10.54 10.28
C ALA A 138 -6.46 11.15 10.79
N SER A 139 -6.50 11.60 12.04
CA SER A 139 -7.64 12.30 12.64
C SER A 139 -7.71 13.77 12.19
N ASP A 140 -6.56 14.46 12.17
CA ASP A 140 -6.53 15.91 12.10
C ASP A 140 -6.40 16.46 10.68
N TYR A 141 -5.88 15.65 9.74
CA TYR A 141 -5.54 16.10 8.39
C TYR A 141 -6.05 15.20 7.27
N LEU A 142 -6.69 14.07 7.58
CA LEU A 142 -7.10 13.08 6.59
C LEU A 142 -8.59 12.74 6.66
N THR A 143 -9.22 12.60 5.50
CA THR A 143 -10.57 12.08 5.36
C THR A 143 -10.55 10.68 4.73
N VAL A 144 -11.22 9.70 5.34
CA VAL A 144 -11.36 8.34 4.75
C VAL A 144 -12.22 8.41 3.49
N VAL A 145 -11.64 8.04 2.35
CA VAL A 145 -12.34 7.95 1.05
C VAL A 145 -12.87 6.53 0.82
N HIS A 146 -12.04 5.53 1.10
CA HIS A 146 -12.39 4.13 0.89
C HIS A 146 -11.68 3.22 1.87
N ARG A 147 -12.33 2.14 2.25
CA ARG A 147 -11.80 1.12 3.15
C ARG A 147 -12.23 -0.25 2.66
N GLU A 148 -11.26 -1.14 2.52
CA GLU A 148 -11.52 -2.57 2.40
C GLU A 148 -11.30 -3.22 3.77
N ASP A 149 -12.25 -4.05 4.22
CA ASP A 149 -12.17 -4.71 5.53
C ASP A 149 -10.84 -5.46 5.71
N GLU A 150 -10.13 -5.18 6.81
CA GLU A 150 -8.81 -5.75 7.17
C GLU A 150 -7.74 -5.66 6.06
N GLY A 151 -7.77 -4.65 5.19
CA GLY A 151 -6.85 -4.54 4.06
C GLY A 151 -6.20 -3.17 3.93
N TYR A 152 -6.72 -2.38 3.01
CA TYR A 152 -6.23 -1.05 2.68
C TYR A 152 -7.22 0.01 3.11
N VAL A 153 -6.69 1.17 3.49
CA VAL A 153 -7.46 2.38 3.71
C VAL A 153 -6.91 3.48 2.84
N LEU A 154 -7.78 4.08 2.03
CA LEU A 154 -7.46 5.22 1.20
C LEU A 154 -7.98 6.49 1.89
N TYR A 155 -7.06 7.40 2.14
CA TYR A 155 -7.32 8.70 2.72
C TYR A 155 -7.13 9.80 1.68
N ALA A 156 -7.97 10.82 1.71
CA ALA A 156 -7.71 12.11 1.06
C ALA A 156 -7.02 13.03 2.07
N LEU A 157 -6.04 13.80 1.61
CA LEU A 157 -5.41 14.86 2.40
C LEU A 157 -6.34 16.07 2.42
N ASP A 158 -6.71 16.53 3.61
CA ASP A 158 -7.50 17.73 3.78
C ASP A 158 -6.64 18.92 3.38
N ARG A 159 -7.01 19.60 2.29
CA ARG A 159 -6.33 20.83 1.89
C ARG A 159 -6.62 21.87 2.96
N GLY A 160 -5.60 22.23 3.73
CA GLY A 160 -5.71 23.19 4.82
C GLY A 160 -6.52 24.41 4.39
N SER A 161 -7.77 24.50 4.86
CA SER A 161 -8.40 25.80 5.03
C SER A 161 -7.55 26.46 6.11
N GLY A 162 -6.71 27.42 5.71
CA GLY A 162 -5.84 28.15 6.61
C GLY A 162 -6.55 28.47 7.92
N ARG A 163 -6.02 27.92 9.01
CA ARG A 163 -6.28 28.35 10.37
C ARG A 163 -5.02 28.96 10.91
#